data_AF-A0A0N4XG31-F1
#
_entry.id   AF-A0A0N4XG31-F1
#
_cell.length_a   1.000
_cell.length_b   1.000
_cell.length_c   1.000
_cell.angle_alpha   90.00
_cell.angle_beta   90.00
_cell.angle_gamma   90.00
#
_symmetry.space_group_name_H-M   'P 1'
#
loop_
_entity.id
_entity.type
_entity.pdbx_description
1 polymer ?
#
loop_
_entity_poly.entity_id
_entity_poly.type
_entity_poly.pdbx_seq_one_letter_code
_entity_poly.pdbx_strand_id
1 'polypeptide(L)'
;MFEDGALSKGSECKYNVNPFCMYVKDAYTNNKELLRLLKSCSNGTTFNDDKENVETNIQNILVVLRTEKKSELLTPLKMALDAEAHALFHLSVSCHGDKGEMAVCKKGLKDLCQATFDVVFAIGQVVEGGQKDRVLKAYGNVKARKYNESEVCPKLYRDAAIEVSNAIQN
;
A
#
# COMPACT_ATOMS: atom_id res chain seq x y z
N MET A 1 -2.60 19.50 -21.32
CA MET A 1 -2.05 20.33 -20.22
C MET A 1 -2.23 19.52 -18.94
N PHE A 2 -1.21 18.75 -18.59
CA PHE A 2 -1.12 17.97 -17.34
C PHE A 2 0.21 18.37 -16.73
N GLU A 3 0.20 19.35 -15.83
CA GLU A 3 1.35 19.66 -15.00
C GLU A 3 1.04 19.18 -13.57
N ASP A 4 2.11 18.69 -12.93
CA ASP A 4 2.21 18.17 -11.56
C ASP A 4 1.87 16.69 -11.33
N GLY A 5 2.42 15.84 -12.21
CA GLY A 5 2.67 14.40 -11.97
C GLY A 5 4.16 14.02 -11.95
N ALA A 6 5.07 14.99 -11.75
CA ALA A 6 6.50 14.72 -11.79
C ALA A 6 6.94 13.93 -10.54
N LEU A 7 7.12 12.63 -10.73
CA LEU A 7 7.90 11.74 -9.87
C LEU A 7 9.17 12.46 -9.37
N SER A 8 9.25 12.75 -8.07
CA SER A 8 10.38 13.48 -7.47
C SER A 8 11.69 12.69 -7.60
N LYS A 9 12.84 13.37 -7.66
CA LYS A 9 14.18 12.74 -7.57
C LYS A 9 14.18 11.73 -6.41
N GLY A 10 14.39 10.44 -6.74
CA GLY A 10 14.35 9.33 -5.77
C GLY A 10 13.17 8.36 -5.91
N SER A 11 12.27 8.58 -6.87
CA SER A 11 11.15 7.66 -7.21
C SER A 11 11.39 6.84 -8.50
N GLU A 12 12.62 6.88 -9.01
CA GLU A 12 13.06 5.97 -10.07
C GLU A 12 13.18 4.55 -9.50
N CYS A 13 12.44 3.61 -10.10
CA CYS A 13 12.53 2.20 -9.78
C CYS A 13 13.82 1.62 -10.38
N LYS A 14 14.76 1.23 -9.53
CA LYS A 14 16.09 0.77 -9.93
C LYS A 14 16.08 -0.68 -10.40
N TYR A 15 15.26 -1.55 -9.79
CA TYR A 15 14.94 -2.86 -10.34
C TYR A 15 13.94 -2.74 -11.49
N ASN A 16 14.38 -2.22 -12.65
CA ASN A 16 13.56 -1.81 -13.81
C ASN A 16 12.88 -2.98 -14.56
N VAL A 17 12.05 -3.73 -13.86
CA VAL A 17 11.24 -4.83 -14.40
C VAL A 17 9.78 -4.39 -14.43
N ASN A 18 9.16 -4.47 -15.61
CA ASN A 18 7.71 -4.33 -15.79
C ASN A 18 7.08 -5.73 -15.61
N PRO A 19 6.07 -5.95 -14.75
CA PRO A 19 5.18 -4.97 -14.08
C PRO A 19 5.57 -4.53 -12.67
N PHE A 20 6.63 -5.07 -12.08
CA PHE A 20 7.06 -4.74 -10.71
C PHE A 20 7.12 -3.22 -10.44
N CYS A 21 7.85 -2.46 -11.28
CA CYS A 21 8.02 -1.03 -11.06
C CYS A 21 6.74 -0.21 -11.15
N MET A 22 5.77 -0.66 -11.94
CA MET A 22 4.47 0.00 -12.06
C MET A 22 3.76 -0.08 -10.71
N TYR A 23 3.64 -1.29 -10.15
CA TYR A 23 3.00 -1.49 -8.86
C TYR A 23 3.67 -0.70 -7.73
N VAL A 24 5.00 -0.72 -7.63
CA VAL A 24 5.69 0.01 -6.55
C VAL A 24 5.49 1.54 -6.68
N LYS A 25 5.45 2.07 -7.91
CA LYS A 25 5.18 3.50 -8.15
C LYS A 25 3.73 3.89 -7.87
N ASP A 26 2.79 3.00 -8.17
CA ASP A 26 1.37 3.22 -7.88
C ASP A 26 1.14 3.23 -6.37
N ALA A 27 1.72 2.28 -5.63
CA ALA A 27 1.72 2.27 -4.17
C ALA A 27 2.30 3.57 -3.58
N TYR A 28 3.47 4.02 -4.09
CA TYR A 28 4.08 5.27 -3.69
C TYR A 28 3.16 6.48 -3.91
N THR A 29 2.54 6.55 -5.09
CA THR A 29 1.68 7.66 -5.48
C THR A 29 0.41 7.72 -4.63
N ASN A 30 -0.22 6.56 -4.39
CA ASN A 30 -1.40 6.45 -3.55
C ASN A 30 -1.12 6.88 -2.10
N ASN A 31 0.01 6.45 -1.52
CA ASN A 31 0.40 6.89 -0.17
C ASN A 31 0.69 8.40 -0.11
N LYS A 32 1.35 8.98 -1.11
CA LYS A 32 1.57 10.43 -1.15
C LYS A 32 0.26 11.21 -1.23
N GLU A 33 -0.67 10.76 -2.07
CA GLU A 33 -1.98 11.41 -2.19
C GLU A 33 -2.77 11.29 -0.89
N LEU A 34 -2.74 10.13 -0.23
CA LEU A 34 -3.32 10.00 1.12
C LEU A 34 -2.68 10.98 2.10
N LEU A 35 -1.36 11.04 2.18
CA LEU A 35 -0.69 11.95 3.11
C LEU A 35 -1.11 13.40 2.87
N ARG A 36 -1.22 13.82 1.60
CA ARG A 36 -1.71 15.15 1.22
C ARG A 36 -3.14 15.39 1.71
N LEU A 37 -4.03 14.39 1.56
CA LEU A 37 -5.40 14.48 2.06
C LEU A 37 -5.45 14.62 3.58
N LEU A 38 -4.73 13.77 4.31
CA LEU A 38 -4.68 13.80 5.78
C LEU A 38 -4.15 15.16 6.28
N LYS A 39 -3.15 15.73 5.60
CA LYS A 39 -2.62 17.07 5.91
C LYS A 39 -3.59 18.21 5.59
N SER A 40 -4.49 18.01 4.62
CA SER A 40 -5.50 19.02 4.25
C SER A 40 -6.74 19.04 5.16
N CYS A 41 -6.91 18.02 6.00
CA CYS A 41 -8.04 17.97 6.93
C CYS A 41 -7.88 19.05 8.02
N SER A 42 -8.85 19.95 8.11
CA SER A 42 -8.76 21.21 8.86
C SER A 42 -8.67 21.03 10.39
N ASN A 43 -9.02 19.86 10.92
CA ASN A 43 -8.77 19.49 12.31
C ASN A 43 -7.36 18.90 12.42
N GLY A 44 -6.38 19.80 12.58
CA GLY A 44 -4.95 19.50 12.43
C GLY A 44 -4.41 18.34 13.27
N THR A 45 -5.14 17.86 14.28
CA THR A 45 -4.73 16.78 15.19
C THR A 45 -5.40 15.42 14.96
N THR A 46 -6.54 15.34 14.25
CA THR A 46 -7.36 14.10 14.18
C THR A 46 -6.58 12.91 13.60
N PHE A 47 -5.70 13.17 12.63
CA PHE A 47 -5.01 12.13 11.86
C PHE A 47 -3.48 12.17 12.04
N ASN A 48 -2.96 12.62 13.18
CA ASN A 48 -1.51 12.75 13.35
C ASN A 48 -0.78 11.40 13.26
N ASP A 49 -1.29 10.41 13.97
CA ASP A 49 -0.73 9.05 13.95
C ASP A 49 -0.87 8.42 12.56
N ASP A 50 -1.99 8.66 11.86
CA ASP A 50 -2.20 8.22 10.48
C ASP A 50 -1.19 8.87 9.51
N LYS A 51 -0.89 10.15 9.67
CA LYS A 51 0.13 10.84 8.86
C LYS A 51 1.51 10.22 9.07
N GLU A 52 1.90 9.97 10.32
CA GLU A 52 3.20 9.37 10.65
C GLU A 52 3.32 7.94 10.10
N ASN A 53 2.24 7.15 10.20
CA ASN A 53 2.18 5.79 9.64
C ASN A 53 2.34 5.81 8.12
N VAL A 54 1.63 6.70 7.43
CA VAL A 54 1.74 6.85 5.96
C VAL A 54 3.12 7.37 5.56
N GLU A 55 3.71 8.30 6.32
CA GLU A 55 5.07 8.81 6.07
C GLU A 55 6.12 7.71 6.20
N THR A 56 6.04 6.89 7.26
CA THR A 56 6.88 5.71 7.44
C THR A 56 6.76 4.76 6.25
N ASN A 57 5.53 4.47 5.83
CA ASN A 57 5.30 3.57 4.71
C ASN A 57 5.86 4.13 3.37
N ILE A 58 5.73 5.44 3.12
CA ILE A 58 6.36 6.10 1.96
C ILE A 58 7.88 5.87 1.97
N GLN A 59 8.54 5.93 3.12
CA GLN A 59 9.98 5.66 3.21
C GLN A 59 10.30 4.19 2.89
N ASN A 60 9.49 3.24 3.38
CA ASN A 60 9.67 1.83 3.06
C ASN A 60 9.52 1.57 1.55
N ILE A 61 8.52 2.17 0.89
CA ILE A 61 8.33 2.06 -0.56
C ILE A 61 9.50 2.71 -1.33
N LEU A 62 10.05 3.83 -0.85
CA LEU A 62 11.25 4.43 -1.43
C LEU A 62 12.48 3.53 -1.33
N VAL A 63 12.61 2.76 -0.23
CA VAL A 63 13.67 1.74 -0.13
C VAL A 63 13.49 0.71 -1.25
N VAL A 64 12.27 0.18 -1.43
CA VAL A 64 11.95 -0.78 -2.52
C VAL A 64 12.30 -0.20 -3.90
N LEU A 65 11.92 1.06 -4.18
CA LEU A 65 12.23 1.70 -5.46
C LEU A 65 13.73 1.83 -5.71
N ARG A 66 14.53 2.02 -4.65
CA ARG A 66 15.99 2.19 -4.75
C ARG A 66 16.75 0.87 -4.77
N THR A 67 16.13 -0.23 -4.39
CA THR A 67 16.76 -1.55 -4.43
C THR A 67 16.96 -2.01 -5.87
N GLU A 68 18.19 -2.37 -6.21
CA GLU A 68 18.59 -2.79 -7.56
C GLU A 68 18.49 -4.30 -7.76
N LYS A 69 18.82 -5.09 -6.73
CA LYS A 69 18.93 -6.54 -6.87
C LYS A 69 17.66 -7.23 -6.45
N LYS A 70 17.18 -8.15 -7.29
CA LYS A 70 16.00 -8.99 -7.02
C LYS A 70 16.07 -9.68 -5.65
N SER A 71 17.22 -10.26 -5.32
CA SER A 71 17.46 -10.99 -4.06
C SER A 71 17.35 -10.10 -2.81
N GLU A 72 17.44 -8.78 -2.96
CA GLU A 72 17.39 -7.81 -1.87
C GLU A 72 15.99 -7.18 -1.73
N LEU A 73 15.05 -7.46 -2.65
CA LEU A 73 13.73 -6.81 -2.69
C LEU A 73 12.73 -7.35 -1.68
N LEU A 74 12.83 -8.62 -1.30
CA LEU A 74 11.77 -9.28 -0.52
C LEU A 74 11.63 -8.67 0.87
N THR A 75 12.75 -8.35 1.54
CA THR A 75 12.76 -7.71 2.86
C THR A 75 12.10 -6.33 2.87
N PRO A 76 12.51 -5.36 2.04
CA PRO A 76 11.88 -4.04 2.02
C PRO A 76 10.43 -4.09 1.53
N LEU A 77 10.07 -5.02 0.62
CA LEU A 77 8.68 -5.24 0.23
C LEU A 77 7.82 -5.73 1.39
N LYS A 78 8.34 -6.65 2.21
CA LYS A 78 7.65 -7.11 3.42
C LYS A 78 7.44 -5.97 4.41
N MET A 79 8.47 -5.14 4.64
CA MET A 79 8.36 -3.98 5.52
C MET A 79 7.32 -2.97 5.00
N ALA A 80 7.27 -2.73 3.69
CA ALA A 80 6.23 -1.90 3.08
C ALA A 80 4.84 -2.53 3.28
N LEU A 81 4.69 -3.83 3.05
CA LEU A 81 3.40 -4.50 3.20
C LEU A 81 2.87 -4.48 4.64
N ASP A 82 3.74 -4.71 5.62
CA ASP A 82 3.36 -4.68 7.03
C ASP A 82 2.98 -3.25 7.45
N ALA A 83 3.68 -2.22 6.93
CA ALA A 83 3.36 -0.81 7.16
C ALA A 83 2.03 -0.39 6.50
N GLU A 84 1.76 -0.84 5.27
CA GLU A 84 0.46 -0.67 4.59
C GLU A 84 -0.69 -1.26 5.42
N ALA A 85 -0.55 -2.50 5.87
CA ALA A 85 -1.56 -3.18 6.68
C ALA A 85 -1.80 -2.47 8.01
N HIS A 86 -0.74 -1.93 8.62
CA HIS A 86 -0.82 -1.13 9.84
C HIS A 86 -1.55 0.19 9.61
N ALA A 87 -1.15 0.95 8.57
CA ALA A 87 -1.79 2.22 8.21
C ALA A 87 -3.27 2.03 7.84
N LEU A 88 -3.61 0.96 7.12
CA LEU A 88 -5.00 0.62 6.78
C LEU A 88 -5.84 0.31 8.01
N PHE A 89 -5.28 -0.44 8.98
CA PHE A 89 -5.96 -0.70 10.24
C PHE A 89 -6.16 0.60 11.03
N HIS A 90 -5.09 1.39 11.20
CA HIS A 90 -5.13 2.61 11.99
C HIS A 90 -6.14 3.61 11.42
N LEU A 91 -6.07 3.89 10.11
CA LEU A 91 -7.00 4.81 9.45
C LEU A 91 -8.45 4.31 9.56
N SER A 92 -8.68 2.99 9.47
CA SER A 92 -10.04 2.45 9.62
C SER A 92 -10.64 2.68 11.01
N VAL A 93 -9.79 2.76 12.05
CA VAL A 93 -10.20 3.03 13.42
C VAL A 93 -10.35 4.53 13.65
N SER A 94 -9.41 5.34 13.16
CA SER A 94 -9.46 6.82 13.25
C SER A 94 -10.60 7.42 12.44
N CYS A 95 -11.16 6.67 11.49
CA CYS A 95 -12.25 7.12 10.63
C CYS A 95 -13.61 7.15 11.33
N HIS A 96 -13.72 8.05 12.30
CA HIS A 96 -14.92 8.48 12.97
C HIS A 96 -14.93 10.02 12.94
N GLY A 97 -16.04 10.67 12.58
CA GLY A 97 -15.98 12.13 12.46
C GLY A 97 -17.12 12.81 11.74
N ASP A 98 -16.93 14.11 11.52
CA ASP A 98 -17.86 14.95 10.77
C ASP A 98 -17.84 14.64 9.26
N LYS A 99 -18.70 15.31 8.48
CA LYS A 99 -18.80 15.05 7.03
C LYS A 99 -17.49 15.27 6.27
N GLY A 100 -16.63 16.19 6.74
CA GLY A 100 -15.34 16.49 6.10
C GLY A 100 -14.32 15.38 6.36
N GLU A 101 -14.23 14.94 7.62
CA GLU A 101 -13.39 13.81 8.04
C GLU A 101 -13.83 12.51 7.34
N MET A 102 -15.14 12.28 7.20
CA MET A 102 -15.68 11.11 6.50
C MET A 102 -15.34 11.06 5.01
N ALA A 103 -15.27 12.21 4.33
CA ALA A 103 -14.86 12.28 2.92
C ALA A 103 -13.37 11.94 2.76
N VAL A 104 -12.52 12.49 3.63
CA VAL A 104 -11.09 12.17 3.68
C VAL A 104 -10.88 10.69 3.96
N CYS A 105 -11.61 10.13 4.93
CA CYS A 105 -11.61 8.72 5.27
C CYS A 105 -11.98 7.81 4.12
N LYS A 106 -13.08 8.09 3.44
CA LYS A 106 -13.54 7.26 2.32
C LYS A 106 -12.50 7.21 1.20
N LYS A 107 -11.94 8.36 0.83
CA LYS A 107 -10.89 8.41 -0.19
C LYS A 107 -9.59 7.77 0.31
N GLY A 108 -9.19 8.07 1.54
CA GLY A 108 -7.93 7.62 2.10
C GLY A 108 -7.85 6.11 2.32
N LEU A 109 -8.94 5.50 2.81
CA LEU A 109 -9.04 4.05 2.91
C LEU A 109 -8.98 3.39 1.54
N LYS A 110 -9.63 3.98 0.52
CA LYS A 110 -9.54 3.48 -0.86
C LYS A 110 -8.11 3.53 -1.40
N ASP A 111 -7.41 4.64 -1.18
CA ASP A 111 -6.04 4.83 -1.65
C ASP A 111 -5.08 3.85 -0.95
N LEU A 112 -5.20 3.64 0.38
CA LEU A 112 -4.40 2.64 1.11
C LEU A 112 -4.67 1.20 0.66
N CYS A 113 -5.94 0.85 0.43
CA CYS A 113 -6.25 -0.49 -0.08
C CYS A 113 -5.60 -0.76 -1.42
N GLN A 114 -5.65 0.23 -2.33
CA GLN A 114 -5.01 0.10 -3.64
C GLN A 114 -3.50 -0.03 -3.47
N ALA A 115 -2.88 0.82 -2.66
CA ALA A 115 -1.45 0.75 -2.39
C ALA A 115 -1.02 -0.59 -1.76
N THR A 116 -1.78 -1.09 -0.78
CA THR A 116 -1.59 -2.42 -0.20
C THR A 116 -1.60 -3.49 -1.29
N PHE A 117 -2.56 -3.43 -2.20
CA PHE A 117 -2.69 -4.41 -3.28
C PHE A 117 -1.53 -4.32 -4.28
N ASP A 118 -1.06 -3.12 -4.57
CA ASP A 118 0.08 -2.90 -5.45
C ASP A 118 1.38 -3.43 -4.81
N VAL A 119 1.61 -3.23 -3.51
CA VAL A 119 2.77 -3.82 -2.81
C VAL A 119 2.71 -5.35 -2.83
N VAL A 120 1.53 -5.91 -2.58
CA VAL A 120 1.30 -7.34 -2.72
C VAL A 120 1.68 -7.75 -4.15
N PHE A 121 1.27 -7.03 -5.20
CA PHE A 121 1.56 -7.38 -6.61
C PHE A 121 3.05 -7.32 -6.94
N ALA A 122 3.74 -6.32 -6.39
CA ALA A 122 5.18 -6.24 -6.46
C ALA A 122 5.85 -7.48 -5.84
N ILE A 123 5.38 -7.97 -4.69
CA ILE A 123 5.87 -9.22 -4.08
C ILE A 123 5.68 -10.40 -5.03
N GLY A 124 4.52 -10.52 -5.66
CA GLY A 124 4.22 -11.58 -6.64
C GLY A 124 5.16 -11.63 -7.85
N GLN A 125 5.80 -10.51 -8.20
CA GLN A 125 6.81 -10.44 -9.27
C GLN A 125 8.21 -10.88 -8.83
N VAL A 126 8.48 -10.83 -7.52
CA VAL A 126 9.81 -11.10 -6.96
C VAL A 126 9.94 -12.53 -6.44
N VAL A 127 8.87 -13.09 -5.86
CA VAL A 127 8.90 -14.44 -5.28
C VAL A 127 8.97 -15.53 -6.35
N GLU A 128 9.64 -16.65 -6.02
CA GLU A 128 9.84 -17.80 -6.89
C GLU A 128 9.43 -19.10 -6.19
N GLY A 129 9.33 -20.19 -6.98
CA GLY A 129 9.01 -21.52 -6.47
C GLY A 129 7.74 -21.58 -5.61
N GLY A 130 7.79 -22.32 -4.51
CA GLY A 130 6.63 -22.53 -3.64
C GLY A 130 6.10 -21.25 -2.96
N GLN A 131 6.92 -20.20 -2.82
CA GLN A 131 6.46 -18.90 -2.32
C GLN A 131 5.51 -18.23 -3.31
N LYS A 132 5.79 -18.34 -4.62
CA LYS A 132 4.95 -17.80 -5.68
C LYS A 132 3.56 -18.41 -5.68
N ASP A 133 3.46 -19.74 -5.54
CA ASP A 133 2.17 -20.43 -5.51
C ASP A 133 1.33 -20.02 -4.29
N ARG A 134 1.97 -19.87 -3.12
CA ARG A 134 1.28 -19.40 -1.90
C ARG A 134 0.78 -17.96 -2.06
N VAL A 135 1.60 -17.08 -2.63
CA VAL A 135 1.21 -15.69 -2.92
C VAL A 135 0.04 -15.65 -3.93
N LEU A 136 0.12 -16.39 -5.04
CA LEU A 136 -0.98 -16.53 -6.02
C LEU A 136 -2.26 -17.10 -5.42
N LYS A 137 -2.15 -18.02 -4.47
CA LYS A 137 -3.31 -18.54 -3.74
C LYS A 137 -3.95 -17.49 -2.84
N ALA A 138 -3.14 -16.74 -2.07
CA ALA A 138 -3.63 -15.63 -1.25
C ALA A 138 -4.39 -14.61 -2.11
N TYR A 139 -3.86 -14.28 -3.29
CA TYR A 139 -4.59 -13.47 -4.28
C TYR A 139 -5.92 -14.05 -4.72
N GLY A 140 -5.91 -15.32 -5.11
CA GLY A 140 -7.11 -16.01 -5.58
C GLY A 140 -8.23 -15.96 -4.53
N ASN A 141 -7.88 -16.18 -3.27
CA ASN A 141 -8.81 -16.11 -2.15
C ASN A 141 -9.43 -14.71 -2.00
N VAL A 142 -8.60 -13.68 -2.10
CA VAL A 142 -9.00 -12.27 -1.97
C VAL A 142 -9.89 -11.84 -3.14
N LYS A 143 -9.51 -12.22 -4.37
CA LYS A 143 -10.29 -11.91 -5.59
C LYS A 143 -11.61 -12.67 -5.67
N ALA A 144 -11.67 -13.88 -5.11
CA ALA A 144 -12.87 -14.72 -5.10
C ALA A 144 -13.91 -14.28 -4.05
N ARG A 145 -13.51 -13.50 -3.03
CA ARG A 145 -14.46 -12.87 -2.12
C ARG A 145 -15.24 -11.83 -2.93
N LYS A 146 -16.55 -12.07 -3.16
CA LYS A 146 -17.42 -11.20 -3.94
C LYS A 146 -17.29 -9.76 -3.45
N TYR A 147 -16.93 -8.85 -4.35
CA TYR A 147 -16.87 -7.41 -4.11
C TYR A 147 -18.26 -6.92 -3.73
N ASN A 148 -18.51 -6.69 -2.44
CA ASN A 148 -19.78 -6.19 -1.94
C ASN A 148 -19.62 -4.71 -1.66
N GLU A 149 -19.82 -3.82 -2.65
CA GLU A 149 -19.49 -2.37 -2.65
C GLU A 149 -19.67 -1.60 -1.32
N SER A 150 -20.57 -2.06 -0.44
CA SER A 150 -20.84 -1.56 0.90
C SER A 150 -19.86 -2.00 2.03
N GLU A 151 -18.91 -2.91 1.80
CA GLU A 151 -18.17 -3.60 2.89
C GLU A 151 -16.63 -3.66 2.72
N VAL A 152 -16.06 -3.05 1.68
CA VAL A 152 -15.03 -3.79 0.90
C VAL A 152 -13.56 -3.58 1.28
N CYS A 153 -13.16 -2.48 1.89
CA CYS A 153 -11.75 -2.09 1.84
C CYS A 153 -10.90 -2.65 3.00
N PRO A 154 -11.04 -2.18 4.25
CA PRO A 154 -9.97 -2.37 5.23
C PRO A 154 -9.72 -3.84 5.58
N LYS A 155 -10.77 -4.64 5.70
CA LYS A 155 -10.66 -6.05 6.10
C LYS A 155 -10.10 -6.94 5.00
N LEU A 156 -10.61 -6.83 3.78
CA LEU A 156 -10.21 -7.68 2.67
C LEU A 156 -8.73 -7.48 2.31
N TYR A 157 -8.30 -6.22 2.18
CA TYR A 157 -6.92 -5.91 1.78
C TYR A 157 -5.94 -6.13 2.93
N ARG A 158 -6.35 -5.93 4.19
CA ARG A 158 -5.55 -6.33 5.35
C ARG A 158 -5.36 -7.84 5.43
N ASP A 159 -6.43 -8.63 5.25
CA ASP A 159 -6.33 -10.09 5.24
C ASP A 159 -5.38 -10.56 4.12
N ALA A 160 -5.47 -9.95 2.94
CA ALA A 160 -4.56 -10.22 1.82
C ALA A 160 -3.09 -9.96 2.18
N ALA A 161 -2.83 -8.80 2.80
CA ALA A 161 -1.49 -8.43 3.25
C ALA A 161 -0.95 -9.44 4.26
N ILE A 162 -1.76 -9.85 5.25
CA ILE A 162 -1.38 -10.84 6.26
C ILE A 162 -1.10 -12.21 5.62
N GLU A 163 -1.99 -12.69 4.74
CA GLU A 163 -1.80 -13.97 4.05
C GLU A 163 -0.50 -13.98 3.22
N VAL A 164 -0.20 -12.88 2.51
CA VAL A 164 1.03 -12.75 1.72
C VAL A 164 2.26 -12.62 2.62
N SER A 165 2.22 -11.82 3.68
CA SER A 165 3.31 -11.71 4.66
C SER A 165 3.64 -13.07 5.30
N ASN A 166 2.64 -13.94 5.52
CA ASN A 166 2.86 -15.30 6.01
C ASN A 166 3.40 -16.24 4.92
N ALA A 167 2.96 -16.09 3.67
CA ALA A 167 3.39 -16.93 2.54
C ALA A 167 4.89 -16.81 2.22
N ILE A 168 5.50 -15.66 2.52
CA ILE A 168 6.90 -15.34 2.22
C ILE A 168 7.87 -15.58 3.40
N GLN A 169 7.39 -16.07 4.55
CA GLN A 169 8.21 -16.35 5.74
C GLN A 169 8.91 -17.73 5.75
N ASN A 170 8.62 -18.59 4.77
CA ASN A 170 9.17 -19.96 4.67
C ASN A 170 9.96 -20.16 3.37
#